data_AF-B5EWA5-F1
#
_entry.id   AF-B5EWA5-F1
#
_cell.length_a   1.000
_cell.length_b   1.000
_cell.length_c   1.000
_cell.angle_alpha   90.00
_cell.angle_beta   90.00
_cell.angle_gamma   90.00
#
_symmetry.space_group_name_H-M   'P 1'
#
loop_
_entity.id
_entity.type
_entity.pdbx_description
1 polymer ?
#
loop_
_entity_poly.entity_id
_entity_poly.type
_entity_poly.pdbx_seq_one_letter_code
_entity_poly.pdbx_strand_id
1 'polypeptide(L)' 'MKSIAYQAGEKAALSGILLQNSAITKLSPNSSRYDDFLSGFNSINHDELDCGCDSLGSQCCVCDDD' A
#
# COMPACT_ATOMS: atom_id res chain seq x y z
N MET A 1 -17.14 1.68 -9.11
CA MET A 1 -16.35 0.46 -9.39
C MET A 1 -14.89 0.88 -9.35
N LYS A 2 -14.05 0.29 -8.48
CA LYS A 2 -12.62 0.66 -8.37
C LYS A 2 -11.84 0.09 -9.56
N SER A 3 -10.91 0.86 -10.14
CA SER A 3 -10.08 0.38 -11.26
C SER A 3 -9.07 -0.68 -10.80
N ILE A 4 -8.54 -1.47 -11.75
CA ILE A 4 -7.51 -2.48 -11.44
C ILE A 4 -6.26 -1.82 -10.85
N ALA A 5 -5.90 -0.63 -11.34
CA ALA A 5 -4.75 0.11 -10.84
C ALA A 5 -4.96 0.58 -9.40
N TYR A 6 -6.16 1.07 -9.09
CA TYR A 6 -6.53 1.45 -7.72
C TYR A 6 -6.42 0.27 -6.75
N GLN A 7 -6.99 -0.88 -7.09
CA GLN A 7 -6.92 -2.09 -6.24
C GLN A 7 -5.48 -2.61 -6.08
N ALA A 8 -4.66 -2.47 -7.13
CA ALA A 8 -3.23 -2.80 -7.05
C ALA A 8 -2.47 -1.85 -6.12
N GLY A 9 -2.84 -0.56 -6.09
CA GLY A 9 -2.32 0.43 -5.15
C GLY A 9 -2.64 0.07 -3.71
N GLU A 10 -3.91 -0.22 -3.41
CA GLU A 10 -4.35 -0.68 -2.08
C GLU A 10 -3.57 -1.90 -1.62
N LYS A 11 -3.44 -2.91 -2.48
CA LYS A 11 -2.71 -4.14 -2.16
C LYS A 11 -1.22 -3.89 -1.93
N ALA A 12 -0.61 -3.00 -2.71
CA ALA A 12 0.81 -2.65 -2.55
C ALA A 12 1.05 -1.95 -1.21
N ALA A 13 0.20 -1.01 -0.83
CA ALA A 13 0.25 -0.35 0.47
C ALA A 13 0.09 -1.37 1.61
N LEU A 14 -0.97 -2.21 1.57
CA LEU A 14 -1.23 -3.27 2.57
C LEU A 14 -0.10 -4.31 2.68
N SER A 15 0.67 -4.52 1.61
CA SER A 15 1.80 -5.46 1.61
C SER A 15 3.13 -4.81 2.04
N GLY A 16 3.14 -3.53 2.42
CA GLY A 16 4.36 -2.79 2.76
C GLY A 16 5.30 -2.56 1.58
N ILE A 17 4.81 -2.66 0.34
CA ILE A 17 5.65 -2.47 -0.86
C ILE A 17 5.85 -0.97 -1.05
N LEU A 18 7.10 -0.51 -0.93
CA LEU A 18 7.46 0.86 -1.24
C LEU A 18 7.12 1.20 -2.70
N LEU A 19 6.60 2.40 -2.96
CA LEU A 19 6.23 2.87 -4.31
C LEU A 19 7.36 2.65 -5.32
N GLN A 20 8.61 2.93 -4.93
CA GLN A 20 9.82 2.75 -5.74
C GLN A 20 10.09 1.29 -6.16
N ASN A 21 9.60 0.31 -5.38
CA ASN A 21 9.74 -1.12 -5.65
C ASN A 21 8.50 -1.68 -6.38
N SER A 22 7.45 -0.89 -6.52
CA SER A 22 6.23 -1.33 -7.21
C SER A 22 6.37 -1.19 -8.73
N ALA A 23 5.59 -1.98 -9.47
CA ALA A 23 5.55 -1.92 -10.93
C ALA A 23 5.02 -0.58 -11.48
N ILE A 24 4.52 0.31 -10.61
CA ILE A 24 4.00 1.62 -11.00
C ILE A 24 5.07 2.55 -11.55
N THR A 25 6.33 2.35 -11.16
CA THR A 25 7.49 3.10 -11.67
C THR A 25 7.72 2.91 -13.16
N LYS A 26 7.12 1.87 -13.76
CA LYS A 26 7.17 1.61 -15.21
C LYS A 26 6.06 2.32 -15.98
N LEU A 27 5.09 2.94 -15.30
CA LEU A 27 4.03 3.71 -15.95
C LEU A 27 4.45 5.17 -16.10
N SER A 28 3.86 5.85 -17.10
CA SER A 28 4.02 7.30 -17.23
C SER A 28 3.33 8.00 -16.05
N PRO A 29 4.00 8.94 -15.36
CA PRO A 29 3.43 9.69 -14.23
C PRO A 29 2.16 10.49 -14.59
N ASN A 30 1.92 10.75 -15.88
CA ASN A 30 0.75 11.48 -16.36
C ASN A 30 -0.34 10.56 -16.91
N SER A 31 -0.31 9.26 -16.56
CA SER A 31 -1.32 8.30 -17.00
C SER A 31 -2.38 8.11 -15.94
N SER A 32 -3.64 7.97 -16.36
CA SER A 32 -4.76 7.68 -15.45
C SER A 32 -4.53 6.42 -14.60
N ARG A 33 -3.79 5.44 -15.12
CA ARG A 33 -3.41 4.24 -14.37
C ARG A 33 -2.40 4.53 -13.24
N TYR A 34 -1.51 5.49 -13.45
CA TYR A 34 -0.57 5.93 -12.42
C TYR A 34 -1.32 6.67 -11.31
N ASP A 35 -2.19 7.60 -11.68
CA ASP A 35 -3.02 8.38 -10.74
C ASP A 35 -3.97 7.47 -9.93
N ASP A 36 -4.62 6.52 -10.60
CA ASP A 36 -5.50 5.54 -9.95
C ASP A 36 -4.73 4.69 -8.93
N PHE A 37 -3.53 4.23 -9.27
CA PHE A 37 -2.70 3.44 -8.36
C PHE A 37 -2.26 4.25 -7.15
N LEU A 38 -1.78 5.49 -7.35
CA LEU A 38 -1.41 6.36 -6.24
C LEU A 38 -2.60 6.66 -5.34
N SER A 39 -3.78 6.87 -5.92
CA SER A 39 -5.01 7.08 -5.16
C SER A 39 -5.35 5.87 -4.30
N GLY A 40 -5.21 4.65 -4.83
CA GLY A 40 -5.39 3.42 -4.05
C GLY A 40 -4.34 3.22 -2.98
N PHE A 41 -3.07 3.45 -3.31
CA PHE A 41 -1.93 3.31 -2.40
C PHE A 41 -2.05 4.26 -1.20
N ASN A 42 -2.37 5.53 -1.46
CA ASN A 42 -2.53 6.56 -0.43
C ASN A 42 -3.87 6.48 0.31
N SER A 43 -4.81 5.63 -0.14
CA SER A 43 -6.09 5.45 0.56
C SER A 43 -6.01 4.56 1.79
N ILE A 44 -4.90 3.81 1.94
CA ILE A 44 -4.63 2.99 3.12
C ILE A 44 -3.98 3.88 4.18
N ASN A 45 -4.65 4.07 5.32
CA ASN A 45 -4.07 4.77 6.46
C ASN A 45 -2.97 3.91 7.08
N HIS A 46 -1.83 4.53 7.43
CA HIS A 46 -0.72 3.83 8.08
C HIS A 46 -1.11 3.22 9.44
N ASP A 47 -2.16 3.70 10.11
CA ASP A 47 -2.72 3.08 11.32
C ASP A 47 -3.29 1.67 11.06
N GLU A 48 -3.76 1.39 9.83
CA GLU A 48 -4.19 0.03 9.43
C GLU A 48 -3.00 -0.87 9.08
N LEU A 49 -1.84 -0.28 8.80
CA LEU A 49 -0.58 -0.97 8.52
C LEU A 49 0.21 -1.28 9.80
N ASP A 50 0.06 -0.47 10.84
CA ASP A 50 0.79 -0.61 12.11
C ASP A 50 0.20 -1.66 13.07
N CYS A 51 -1.01 -2.16 12.83
CA CYS A 51 -1.64 -3.17 13.70
C CYS A 51 -1.88 -4.54 13.03
N GLY A 52 -1.14 -4.83 11.96
CA GLY A 52 -1.18 -6.12 11.29
C GLY A 52 -0.26 -7.15 11.94
N CYS A 53 -0.58 -7.65 13.14
CA CYS A 53 0.02 -8.91 13.61
C CYS A 53 -0.42 -10.02 12.64
N ASP A 54 0.53 -10.54 11.86
CA ASP A 54 0.26 -11.68 11.00
C ASP A 54 -0.05 -12.92 11.85
N SER A 55 -1.00 -13.75 11.41
CA SER A 55 -1.39 -14.99 12.09
C SER A 55 -0.28 -16.07 12.13
N LEU A 56 0.97 -15.70 11.80
CA LEU A 56 2.17 -16.54 11.81
C LEU A 56 3.14 -16.22 12.95
N GLY A 57 2.78 -15.31 13.86
CA GLY A 57 3.47 -15.15 15.14
C GLY A 57 4.93 -14.70 15.03
N SER A 58 5.28 -13.93 13.99
CA SER A 58 6.63 -13.36 13.86
C SER A 58 6.62 -11.87 14.18
N GLN A 59 6.84 -11.60 15.48
CA GLN A 59 7.30 -10.32 16.04
C GLN A 59 6.56 -9.08 15.53
N CYS A 60 5.36 -8.87 16.07
CA CYS A 60 4.78 -7.54 16.11
C CYS A 60 5.80 -6.60 16.77
N CYS A 61 6.22 -5.55 16.05
CA CYS A 61 6.91 -4.44 16.67
C CYS A 61 6.06 -4.00 17.85
N VAL A 62 6.69 -3.91 19.02
CA VAL A 62 6.11 -3.24 20.17
C VAL A 62 5.68 -1.87 19.64
N CYS A 63 4.38 -1.64 19.56
CA CYS A 63 3.87 -0.28 19.53
C CYS A 63 4.30 0.29 20.88
N ASP A 64 5.40 1.04 20.89
CA ASP A 64 5.67 1.98 21.97
C ASP A 64 4.56 3.03 21.88
N ASP A 65 3.42 2.71 22.49
CA ASP A 65 2.50 3.70 23.03
C ASP A 65 3.21 4.24 24.29
N ASP A 66 3.60 5.51 24.24
CA ASP A 66 4.14 6.30 25.37
C ASP A 66 3.38 6.02 26.69
#